data_AF-A0A7Y5LAM8-F1
#
_entry.id   AF-A0A7Y5LAM8-F1
#
_cell.length_a   1.000
_cell.length_b   1.000
_cell.length_c   1.000
_cell.angle_alpha   90.00
_cell.angle_beta   90.00
_cell.angle_gamma   90.00
#
_symmetry.space_group_name_H-M   'P 1'
#
loop_
_entity.id
_entity.type
_entity.pdbx_description
1 polymer ?
#
loop_
_entity_poly.entity_id
_entity_poly.type
_entity_poly.pdbx_seq_one_letter_code
_entity_poly.pdbx_strand_id
1 'polypeptide(L)' 'MLSPELKKLRHHAREIFLAGLSAVDPEKAVLRALQREGNTLNVAHESFDLSQFHRV' A
#
# COMPACT_ATOMS: atom_id res chain seq x y z
N MET A 1 27.57 -26.79 -3.86
CA MET A 1 27.34 -25.38 -4.26
C MET A 1 26.07 -25.32 -5.11
N LEU A 2 25.22 -24.31 -4.93
CA LEU A 2 24.06 -24.10 -5.80
C LEU A 2 24.51 -23.69 -7.21
N SER A 3 23.87 -24.22 -8.24
CA SER A 3 24.13 -23.81 -9.62
C SER A 3 23.77 -22.33 -9.83
N PRO A 4 24.40 -21.64 -10.79
CA PRO A 4 24.09 -20.24 -11.12
C PRO A 4 22.60 -20.01 -11.41
N GLU A 5 21.95 -20.95 -12.09
CA GLU A 5 20.53 -20.88 -12.48
C GLU A 5 19.64 -20.95 -11.23
N LEU A 6 19.96 -21.84 -10.29
CA LEU A 6 19.17 -21.97 -9.06
C LEU A 6 19.30 -20.74 -8.16
N LYS A 7 20.48 -20.08 -8.16
CA LYS A 7 20.68 -18.80 -7.45
C LYS A 7 19.83 -17.70 -8.06
N LYS A 8 19.77 -17.62 -9.40
CA LYS A 8 18.95 -16.63 -10.12
C LYS A 8 17.45 -16.85 -9.87
N LEU A 9 17.00 -18.10 -9.92
CA LEU A 9 15.60 -18.44 -9.62
C LEU A 9 15.23 -18.06 -8.17
N ARG A 10 16.08 -18.40 -7.19
CA ARG A 10 15.86 -17.99 -5.79
C ARG A 10 15.81 -16.48 -5.62
N HIS A 11 16.64 -15.75 -6.33
CA HIS A 11 16.65 -14.29 -6.28
C HIS A 11 15.32 -13.73 -6.79
N HIS A 12 14.88 -14.12 -7.98
CA HIS A 12 13.60 -13.65 -8.53
C HIS A 12 12.39 -14.08 -7.70
N ALA A 13 12.38 -15.30 -7.17
CA ALA A 13 11.31 -15.74 -6.28
C ALA A 13 11.21 -14.85 -5.03
N ARG A 14 12.36 -14.45 -4.46
CA ARG A 14 12.41 -13.53 -3.32
C ARG A 14 11.91 -12.14 -3.71
N GLU A 15 12.31 -11.62 -4.85
CA GLU A 15 11.86 -10.30 -5.33
C GLU A 15 10.35 -10.26 -5.54
N ILE A 16 9.79 -11.28 -6.21
CA ILE A 16 8.34 -11.40 -6.42
C ILE A 16 7.59 -11.47 -5.08
N PHE A 17 8.08 -12.29 -4.15
CA PHE A 17 7.47 -12.43 -2.83
C PHE A 17 7.48 -11.11 -2.06
N LEU A 18 8.62 -10.40 -2.04
CA LEU A 18 8.74 -9.11 -1.36
C LEU A 18 7.90 -8.02 -2.03
N ALA A 19 7.79 -8.03 -3.37
CA ALA A 19 6.93 -7.11 -4.09
C ALA A 19 5.44 -7.35 -3.76
N GLY A 20 5.01 -8.61 -3.71
CA GLY A 20 3.67 -8.98 -3.27
C GLY A 20 3.40 -8.54 -1.83
N LEU A 21 4.34 -8.77 -0.91
CA LEU A 21 4.23 -8.32 0.48
C LEU A 21 4.16 -6.79 0.60
N SER A 22 4.94 -6.06 -0.21
CA SER A 22 4.90 -4.60 -0.24
C SER A 22 3.63 -4.03 -0.89
N ALA A 23 2.99 -4.78 -1.80
CA ALA A 23 1.75 -4.35 -2.43
C ALA A 23 0.57 -4.38 -1.44
N VAL A 24 0.66 -5.23 -0.41
CA VAL A 24 -0.32 -5.33 0.68
C VAL A 24 0.11 -4.57 1.94
N ASP A 25 1.08 -3.66 1.83
CA ASP A 25 1.49 -2.79 2.92
C ASP A 25 0.25 -1.99 3.39
N PRO A 26 -0.28 -2.27 4.60
CA PRO A 26 -1.55 -1.72 5.04
C PRO A 26 -1.47 -0.20 5.21
N GLU A 27 -0.31 0.32 5.61
CA GLU A 27 -0.09 1.77 5.73
C GLU A 27 -0.15 2.43 4.35
N LYS A 28 0.58 1.90 3.36
CA LYS A 28 0.52 2.43 1.99
C LYS A 28 -0.86 2.26 1.35
N ALA A 29 -1.56 1.17 1.63
CA ALA A 29 -2.91 0.94 1.12
C ALA A 29 -3.89 1.97 1.67
N VAL A 30 -3.84 2.24 2.98
CA VAL A 30 -4.64 3.28 3.64
C VAL A 30 -4.29 4.65 3.07
N LEU A 31 -3.00 5.00 2.96
CA LEU A 31 -2.57 6.29 2.42
C LEU A 31 -2.96 6.50 0.95
N ARG A 32 -3.05 5.44 0.15
CA ARG A 32 -3.55 5.52 -1.24
C ARG A 32 -5.06 5.69 -1.33
N ALA A 33 -5.79 5.09 -0.39
CA ALA A 33 -7.24 5.17 -0.35
C ALA A 33 -7.75 6.47 0.29
N LEU A 34 -6.93 7.14 1.10
CA LEU A 34 -7.25 8.39 1.77
C LEU A 34 -6.69 9.59 1.00
N GLN A 35 -7.57 10.52 0.63
CA GLN A 35 -7.20 11.83 0.12
C GLN A 35 -7.93 12.91 0.90
N ARG A 36 -7.22 13.97 1.31
CA ARG A 36 -7.84 15.10 2.00
C ARG A 36 -7.66 16.37 1.18
N GLU A 37 -8.77 17.02 0.89
CA GLU A 37 -8.82 18.30 0.19
C GLU A 37 -9.57 19.32 1.07
N GLY A 38 -8.81 20.21 1.71
CA GLY A 38 -9.37 21.15 2.68
C GLY A 38 -10.07 20.45 3.85
N ASN A 39 -11.40 20.61 3.89
CA ASN A 39 -12.28 19.97 4.88
C ASN A 39 -12.95 18.70 4.35
N THR A 40 -12.66 18.23 3.14
CA THR A 40 -13.25 16.97 2.66
C THR A 40 -12.21 15.86 2.76
N LEU A 41 -12.58 14.74 3.41
CA LEU A 41 -11.82 13.50 3.41
C LEU A 41 -12.48 12.51 2.45
N ASN A 42 -11.77 12.15 1.39
CA ASN A 42 -12.16 11.10 0.47
C ASN A 42 -11.52 9.78 0.92
N VAL A 43 -12.35 8.76 1.11
CA VAL A 43 -11.97 7.40 1.46
C VAL A 43 -12.48 6.47 0.37
N ALA A 44 -11.61 6.08 -0.56
CA ALA A 44 -11.95 5.32 -1.75
C ALA A 44 -13.11 5.94 -2.58
N HIS A 45 -14.35 5.51 -2.33
CA HIS A 45 -15.55 5.98 -3.07
C HIS A 45 -16.48 6.84 -2.21
N GLU A 46 -16.14 7.07 -0.95
CA GLU A 46 -16.92 7.87 -0.01
C GLU A 46 -16.21 9.18 0.30
N SER A 47 -17.01 10.23 0.51
CA SER A 47 -16.52 11.56 0.86
C SER A 47 -17.17 12.00 2.16
N PHE A 48 -16.34 12.46 3.09
CA PHE A 48 -16.75 12.95 4.40
C PHE A 48 -16.39 14.42 4.52
N ASP A 49 -17.37 15.27 4.81
CA ASP A 49 -17.09 16.64 5.26
C ASP A 49 -16.57 16.59 6.70
N LEU A 50 -15.37 17.10 6.93
CA LEU A 50 -14.70 17.14 8.22
C LEU A 50 -15.18 18.31 9.09
N SER A 51 -15.86 19.32 8.51
CA SER A 51 -16.33 20.49 9.23
C SER A 51 -17.40 20.17 10.29
N GLN A 52 -18.12 19.06 10.09
CA GLN A 52 -19.14 18.57 11.01
C GLN A 52 -18.56 17.86 12.25
N PHE A 53 -17.26 17.55 12.26
CA PHE A 53 -16.62 16.84 13.38
C PHE A 53 -15.89 17.82 14.29
N HIS A 54 -16.09 17.63 15.61
CA HIS A 54 -15.41 18.44 16.62
C HIS A 54 -13.88 18.24 16.64
N ARG A 55 -13.42 17.04 16.26
CA ARG A 55 -12.01 16.66 16.11
C ARG A 55 -11.89 15.45 15.18
N VAL A 56 -10.84 15.43 14.35
CA VAL A 56 -10.49 14.35 13.40
C VAL A 56 -9.10 13.85 13.72
#